data_AF-A0A7Y4HSY3-F1
#
_entry.id   AF-A0A7Y4HSY3-F1
#
_cell.length_a   1.000
_cell.length_b   1.000
_cell.length_c   1.000
_cell.angle_alpha   90.00
_cell.angle_beta   90.00
_cell.angle_gamma   90.00
#
_symmetry.space_group_name_H-M   'P 1'
#
loop_
_entity.id
_entity.type
_entity.pdbx_description
1 polymer ?
#
loop_
_entity_poly.entity_id
_entity_poly.type
_entity_poly.pdbx_seq_one_letter_code
_entity_poly.pdbx_strand_id
1 'polypeptide(L)'
;MERRSLRFGGFAAAGVIAISLALTGCSSPTPEENVSQACTEAEALATAVEDFRTALTAESTVEEVRSARDAVVDAYETLMAEAQDVAQDRMDDLEASVMEFRSAVDDVPEDTALPDAVEDLRSEASDVGSSLDDLESDLTC
;
A
#
# COMPACT_ATOMS: atom_id res chain seq x y z
N MET A 1 -52.20 -3.50 -28.57
CA MET A 1 -51.90 -2.10 -28.94
C MET A 1 -51.37 -1.48 -27.66
N GLU A 2 -50.08 -1.26 -27.46
CA GLU A 2 -49.20 -0.35 -28.19
C GLU A 2 -47.77 -0.89 -28.33
N ARG A 3 -47.14 -0.49 -29.43
CA ARG A 3 -45.73 -0.62 -29.72
C ARG A 3 -45.05 0.70 -29.36
N ARG A 4 -43.89 0.66 -28.70
CA ARG A 4 -42.91 1.75 -28.73
C ARG A 4 -41.51 1.13 -28.59
N SER A 5 -40.92 0.70 -29.71
CA SER A 5 -39.86 1.44 -30.43
C SER A 5 -38.59 1.57 -29.58
N LEU A 6 -37.67 0.59 -29.56
CA LEU A 6 -36.57 0.34 -30.52
C LEU A 6 -35.79 1.58 -30.98
N ARG A 7 -34.50 1.62 -30.61
CA ARG A 7 -33.27 2.18 -31.25
C ARG A 7 -32.34 2.62 -30.11
N PHE A 8 -31.13 2.09 -29.92
CA PHE A 8 -29.96 1.95 -30.80
C PHE A 8 -29.37 0.52 -30.63
N GLY A 9 -29.02 -0.24 -31.67
CA GLY A 9 -27.84 -0.05 -32.54
C GLY A 9 -26.57 -0.35 -31.72
N GLY A 10 -25.88 -1.50 -31.76
CA GLY A 10 -25.74 -2.55 -32.78
C GLY A 10 -24.31 -2.48 -33.33
N PHE A 11 -23.41 -3.37 -32.90
CA PHE A 11 -22.11 -3.84 -33.45
C PHE A 11 -21.28 -4.39 -32.27
N ALA A 12 -20.48 -5.45 -32.29
CA ALA A 12 -20.39 -6.72 -33.01
C ALA A 12 -19.29 -7.53 -32.28
N ALA A 13 -19.49 -8.85 -32.20
CA ALA A 13 -18.47 -9.91 -32.12
C ALA A 13 -17.57 -10.11 -30.86
N ALA A 14 -17.75 -11.32 -30.30
CA ALA A 14 -16.72 -12.25 -29.79
C ALA A 14 -15.94 -11.92 -28.50
N GLY A 15 -16.33 -12.60 -27.44
CA GLY A 15 -15.58 -12.75 -26.19
C GLY A 15 -16.42 -13.44 -25.13
N VAL A 16 -16.60 -14.76 -25.25
CA VAL A 16 -17.21 -15.56 -24.19
C VAL A 16 -16.22 -15.62 -23.04
N ILE A 17 -16.45 -14.86 -21.97
CA ILE A 17 -16.03 -15.25 -20.63
C ILE A 17 -17.28 -15.21 -19.76
N ALA A 18 -17.93 -16.37 -19.70
CA ALA A 18 -18.90 -16.66 -18.67
C ALA A 18 -18.13 -16.83 -17.34
N ILE A 19 -18.19 -15.82 -16.48
CA ILE A 19 -18.11 -16.03 -15.04
C ILE A 19 -19.45 -15.59 -14.48
N SER A 20 -20.44 -16.46 -14.69
CA SER A 20 -21.66 -16.47 -13.91
C SER A 20 -21.32 -17.01 -12.52
N LEU A 21 -20.95 -16.11 -11.60
CA LEU A 21 -21.16 -16.31 -10.17
C LEU A 21 -22.21 -15.30 -9.72
N ALA A 22 -23.45 -15.76 -9.89
CA ALA A 22 -24.59 -15.20 -9.20
C ALA A 22 -24.44 -15.52 -7.72
N LEU A 23 -24.05 -14.54 -6.90
CA LEU A 23 -24.58 -14.35 -5.55
C LEU A 23 -24.60 -12.86 -5.23
N THR A 24 -25.80 -12.31 -5.25
CA THR A 24 -26.15 -11.09 -4.52
C THR A 24 -26.01 -11.38 -3.03
N GLY A 25 -25.02 -10.78 -2.38
CA GLY A 25 -24.90 -10.78 -0.93
C GLY A 25 -23.64 -10.02 -0.51
N CYS A 26 -23.79 -8.92 0.22
CA CYS A 26 -22.73 -8.43 1.09
C CYS A 26 -22.42 -9.53 2.10
N SER A 27 -21.47 -10.41 1.78
CA SER A 27 -20.75 -11.19 2.77
C SER A 27 -19.47 -10.43 3.06
N SER A 28 -19.32 -9.97 4.30
CA SER A 28 -18.02 -9.53 4.80
C SER A 28 -16.97 -10.61 4.50
N PRO A 29 -15.74 -10.22 4.12
CA PRO A 29 -14.68 -11.16 3.80
C PRO A 29 -14.44 -12.15 4.96
N THR A 30 -14.07 -13.37 4.61
CA THR A 30 -13.73 -14.39 5.61
C THR A 30 -12.37 -14.06 6.26
N PRO A 31 -12.07 -14.57 7.47
CA PRO A 31 -10.76 -14.35 8.08
C PRO A 31 -9.58 -14.78 7.19
N GLU A 32 -9.72 -15.86 6.41
CA GLU A 32 -8.70 -16.30 5.46
C GLU A 32 -8.54 -15.32 4.28
N GLU A 33 -9.63 -14.72 3.80
CA GLU A 33 -9.60 -13.66 2.79
C GLU A 33 -8.96 -12.37 3.32
N ASN A 34 -9.18 -12.04 4.59
CA ASN A 34 -8.55 -10.88 5.24
C ASN A 34 -7.04 -11.05 5.34
N VAL A 35 -6.55 -12.23 5.75
CA VAL A 35 -5.11 -12.52 5.80
C VAL A 35 -4.48 -12.44 4.40
N SER A 36 -5.12 -13.01 3.38
CA SER A 36 -4.59 -12.96 2.02
C SER A 36 -4.52 -11.54 1.45
N GLN A 37 -5.51 -10.69 1.75
CA GLN A 37 -5.50 -9.28 1.36
C GLN A 37 -4.41 -8.53 2.13
N ALA A 38 -4.31 -8.73 3.45
CA ALA A 38 -3.24 -8.14 4.26
C ALA A 38 -1.83 -8.54 3.76
N CYS A 39 -1.59 -9.79 3.38
CA CYS A 39 -0.30 -10.19 2.78
C CYS A 39 -0.02 -9.47 1.45
N THR A 40 -1.04 -9.28 0.61
CA THR A 40 -0.87 -8.57 -0.67
C THR A 40 -0.50 -7.11 -0.45
N GLU A 41 -1.17 -6.45 0.50
CA GLU A 41 -0.87 -5.06 0.83
C GLU A 41 0.45 -4.91 1.62
N ALA A 42 0.85 -5.93 2.37
CA ALA A 42 2.17 -5.98 3.02
C ALA A 42 3.29 -6.04 1.97
N GLU A 43 3.17 -6.89 0.94
CA GLU A 43 4.11 -6.92 -0.19
C GLU A 43 4.16 -5.57 -0.95
N ALA A 44 3.01 -4.90 -1.09
CA ALA A 44 2.94 -3.57 -1.71
C ALA A 44 3.68 -2.51 -0.88
N LEU A 45 3.51 -2.54 0.45
CA LEU A 45 4.27 -1.68 1.36
C LEU A 45 5.77 -1.99 1.32
N ALA A 46 6.15 -3.28 1.30
CA ALA A 46 7.55 -3.70 1.19
C ALA A 46 8.20 -3.13 -0.07
N THR A 47 7.48 -3.20 -1.20
CA THR A 47 7.91 -2.63 -2.47
C THR A 47 8.07 -1.11 -2.37
N ALA A 48 7.11 -0.41 -1.77
CA ALA A 48 7.19 1.05 -1.58
C ALA A 48 8.40 1.46 -0.71
N VAL A 49 8.72 0.68 0.33
CA VAL A 49 9.89 0.91 1.20
C VAL A 49 11.20 0.66 0.42
N GLU A 50 11.27 -0.40 -0.40
CA GLU A 50 12.44 -0.65 -1.25
C GLU A 50 12.63 0.45 -2.30
N ASP A 51 11.55 0.89 -2.92
CA ASP A 51 11.54 1.98 -3.89
C ASP A 51 12.01 3.29 -3.24
N PHE A 52 11.55 3.60 -2.02
CA PHE A 52 12.06 4.74 -1.25
C PHE A 52 13.57 4.65 -1.03
N ARG A 53 14.07 3.50 -0.56
CA ARG A 53 15.51 3.29 -0.32
C ARG A 53 16.33 3.43 -1.60
N THR A 54 15.78 2.98 -2.73
CA THR A 54 16.40 3.09 -4.06
C THR A 54 16.40 4.52 -4.58
N ALA A 55 15.30 5.25 -4.38
CA ALA A 55 15.16 6.66 -4.74
C ALA A 55 16.01 7.57 -3.86
N LEU A 56 16.38 7.13 -2.65
CA LEU A 56 17.19 7.89 -1.72
C LEU A 56 18.69 7.84 -2.09
N THR A 57 19.08 8.81 -2.91
CA THR A 57 20.46 9.03 -3.37
C THR A 57 20.95 10.42 -2.98
N ALA A 58 22.27 10.63 -3.03
CA ALA A 58 22.88 11.94 -2.76
C ALA A 58 22.48 13.02 -3.79
N GLU A 59 21.97 12.62 -4.96
CA GLU A 59 21.54 13.53 -6.03
C GLU A 59 20.02 13.76 -6.07
N SER A 60 19.26 13.01 -5.25
CA SER A 60 17.81 13.19 -5.14
C SER A 60 17.49 14.57 -4.58
N THR A 61 16.29 15.05 -4.86
CA THR A 61 15.75 16.29 -4.29
C THR A 61 14.89 15.98 -3.07
N VAL A 62 14.73 16.96 -2.17
CA VAL A 62 13.85 16.82 -1.01
C VAL A 62 12.40 16.55 -1.45
N GLU A 63 11.97 17.13 -2.57
CA GLU A 63 10.65 16.86 -3.17
C GLU A 63 10.49 15.39 -3.60
N GLU A 64 11.50 14.81 -4.27
CA GLU A 64 11.47 13.39 -4.65
C GLU A 64 11.44 12.48 -3.42
N VAL A 65 12.21 12.79 -2.37
CA VAL A 65 12.21 12.03 -1.11
C VAL A 65 10.84 12.10 -0.43
N ARG A 66 10.21 13.28 -0.37
CA ARG A 66 8.86 13.45 0.18
C ARG A 66 7.81 12.71 -0.64
N SER A 67 7.91 12.74 -1.97
CA SER A 67 7.02 11.99 -2.85
C SER A 67 7.17 10.47 -2.65
N ALA A 68 8.38 9.97 -2.45
CA ALA A 68 8.62 8.56 -2.17
C ALA A 68 8.09 8.18 -0.76
N ARG A 69 8.24 9.08 0.22
CA ARG A 69 7.61 8.91 1.54
C ARG A 69 6.10 8.82 1.42
N ASP A 70 5.47 9.69 0.63
CA ASP A 70 4.01 9.69 0.46
C ASP A 70 3.54 8.34 -0.09
N ALA A 71 4.29 7.73 -1.03
CA ALA A 71 3.99 6.38 -1.54
C ALA A 71 4.07 5.29 -0.45
N VAL A 72 5.03 5.37 0.47
CA VAL A 72 5.13 4.45 1.62
C VAL A 72 3.93 4.63 2.55
N VAL A 73 3.56 5.88 2.85
CA VAL A 73 2.40 6.19 3.72
C VAL A 73 1.10 5.71 3.09
N ASP A 74 0.88 5.95 1.80
CA ASP A 74 -0.32 5.51 1.08
C ASP A 74 -0.45 3.97 1.05
N ALA A 75 0.67 3.27 0.85
CA ALA A 75 0.69 1.80 0.91
C ALA A 75 0.37 1.28 2.32
N TYR A 76 0.92 1.92 3.36
CA TYR A 76 0.60 1.59 4.75
C TYR A 76 -0.87 1.85 5.09
N GLU A 77 -1.45 2.97 4.66
CA GLU A 77 -2.88 3.27 4.88
C GLU A 77 -3.78 2.23 4.21
N THR A 78 -3.37 1.73 3.04
CA THR A 78 -4.09 0.66 2.32
C THR A 78 -3.99 -0.66 3.09
N LEU A 79 -2.80 -1.04 3.56
CA LEU A 79 -2.61 -2.21 4.41
C LEU A 79 -3.45 -2.14 5.69
N MET A 80 -3.45 -1.00 6.39
CA MET A 80 -4.28 -0.78 7.58
C MET A 80 -5.78 -0.98 7.31
N ALA A 81 -6.27 -0.53 6.15
CA ALA A 81 -7.67 -0.69 5.79
C ALA A 81 -8.06 -2.17 5.66
N GLU A 82 -7.17 -2.99 5.09
CA GLU A 82 -7.41 -4.42 4.81
C GLU A 82 -7.02 -5.34 6.01
N ALA A 83 -6.13 -4.88 6.89
CA ALA A 83 -5.60 -5.65 8.02
C ALA A 83 -6.26 -5.34 9.38
N GLN A 84 -7.26 -4.45 9.45
CA GLN A 84 -7.87 -3.93 10.70
C GLN A 84 -8.28 -5.00 11.74
N ASP A 85 -8.58 -6.23 11.30
CA ASP A 85 -9.04 -7.33 12.17
C ASP A 85 -7.96 -8.42 12.42
N VAL A 86 -6.74 -8.24 11.94
CA VAL A 86 -5.64 -9.22 12.04
C VAL A 86 -4.37 -8.58 12.61
N ALA A 87 -3.70 -9.29 13.52
CA ALA A 87 -2.39 -8.93 14.08
C ALA A 87 -2.26 -7.49 14.63
N GLN A 88 -3.25 -7.00 15.40
CA GLN A 88 -3.29 -5.61 15.90
C GLN A 88 -2.00 -5.13 16.58
N ASP A 89 -1.40 -5.94 17.47
CA ASP A 89 -0.15 -5.56 18.14
C ASP A 89 0.97 -5.25 17.14
N ARG A 90 1.03 -5.96 16.00
CA ARG A 90 2.02 -5.71 14.94
C ARG A 90 1.64 -4.56 14.03
N MET A 91 0.35 -4.35 13.82
CA MET A 91 -0.14 -3.17 13.11
C MET A 91 0.20 -1.89 13.88
N ASP A 92 0.13 -1.90 15.22
CA ASP A 92 0.53 -0.79 16.07
C ASP A 92 2.05 -0.56 16.00
N ASP A 93 2.87 -1.62 16.04
CA ASP A 93 4.33 -1.52 15.87
C ASP A 93 4.69 -0.94 14.48
N LEU A 94 4.00 -1.39 13.42
CA LEU A 94 4.19 -0.87 12.06
C LEU A 94 3.73 0.59 11.93
N GLU A 95 2.60 0.97 12.55
CA GLU A 95 2.12 2.34 12.60
C GLU A 95 3.18 3.27 13.22
N ALA A 96 3.76 2.86 14.36
CA ALA A 96 4.79 3.63 15.03
C ALA A 96 6.00 3.86 14.11
N SER A 97 6.53 2.80 13.48
CA SER A 97 7.67 2.90 12.56
C SER A 97 7.36 3.78 11.35
N VAL A 98 6.16 3.68 10.76
CA VAL A 98 5.76 4.52 9.61
C VAL A 98 5.61 5.99 10.01
N MET A 99 5.07 6.28 11.20
CA MET A 99 4.98 7.65 11.71
C MET A 99 6.35 8.27 11.98
N GLU A 100 7.27 7.51 12.57
CA GLU A 100 8.65 7.95 12.82
C GLU A 100 9.38 8.22 11.50
N PHE A 101 9.30 7.29 10.54
CA PHE A 101 9.81 7.47 9.19
C PHE A 101 9.25 8.72 8.50
N ARG A 102 7.92 8.92 8.56
CA ARG A 102 7.26 10.10 8.00
C ARG A 102 7.79 11.38 8.63
N SER A 103 7.92 11.42 9.97
CA SER A 103 8.42 12.57 10.70
C SER A 103 9.87 12.87 10.30
N ALA A 104 10.72 11.85 10.23
CA ALA A 104 12.11 12.01 9.82
C ALA A 104 12.24 12.66 8.44
N VAL A 105 11.38 12.28 7.48
CA VAL A 105 11.33 12.90 6.14
C VAL A 105 10.79 14.34 6.19
N ASP A 106 9.76 14.61 6.99
CA ASP A 106 9.19 15.97 7.12
C ASP A 106 10.17 16.95 7.81
N ASP A 107 11.00 16.45 8.72
CA ASP A 107 11.99 17.23 9.44
C ASP A 107 13.20 17.61 8.57
N VAL A 108 13.38 17.01 7.39
CA VAL A 108 14.42 17.40 6.43
C VAL A 108 14.11 18.80 5.86
N PRO A 109 14.97 19.80 6.12
CA PRO A 109 14.80 21.13 5.55
C PRO A 109 14.96 21.11 4.03
N GLU A 110 14.19 21.95 3.33
CA GLU A 110 14.23 22.03 1.86
C GLU A 110 15.59 22.48 1.31
N ASP A 111 16.35 23.22 2.11
CA ASP A 111 17.66 23.77 1.76
C ASP A 111 18.84 22.90 2.28
N THR A 112 18.58 21.77 2.93
CA THR A 112 19.62 20.89 3.48
C THR A 112 20.26 20.04 2.40
N ALA A 113 21.56 19.82 2.53
CA ALA A 113 22.26 18.80 1.75
C ALA A 113 21.75 17.42 2.17
N LEU A 114 20.96 16.76 1.31
CA LEU A 114 20.49 15.39 1.50
C LEU A 114 21.56 14.37 1.93
N PRO A 115 22.84 14.44 1.50
CA PRO A 115 23.88 13.52 1.96
C PRO A 115 24.00 13.41 3.49
N ASP A 116 23.70 14.46 4.23
CA ASP A 116 23.78 14.46 5.70
C ASP A 116 22.58 13.73 6.36
N ALA A 117 21.45 13.62 5.67
CA ALA A 117 20.22 12.98 6.16
C ALA A 117 19.98 11.58 5.58
N VAL A 118 20.69 11.20 4.51
CA VAL A 118 20.49 9.92 3.80
C VAL A 118 20.69 8.70 4.71
N GLU A 119 21.67 8.72 5.61
CA GLU A 119 21.90 7.58 6.51
C GLU A 119 20.76 7.42 7.51
N ASP A 120 20.31 8.51 8.13
CA ASP A 120 19.19 8.51 9.08
C ASP A 120 17.90 8.06 8.38
N LEU A 121 17.57 8.62 7.20
CA LEU A 121 16.38 8.22 6.44
C LEU A 121 16.41 6.76 5.98
N ARG A 122 17.60 6.20 5.70
CA ARG A 122 17.74 4.77 5.40
C ARG A 122 17.55 3.91 6.64
N SER A 123 17.98 4.38 7.80
CA SER A 123 17.70 3.73 9.07
C SER A 123 16.19 3.65 9.28
N GLU A 124 15.46 4.75 9.10
CA GLU A 124 14.04 4.73 9.48
C GLU A 124 13.21 3.92 8.47
N ALA A 125 13.59 3.95 7.19
CA ALA A 125 13.04 3.04 6.20
C ALA A 125 13.38 1.56 6.52
N SER A 126 14.51 1.28 7.16
CA SER A 126 14.89 -0.06 7.65
C SER A 126 14.05 -0.53 8.81
N ASP A 127 13.70 0.38 9.72
CA ASP A 127 12.82 0.09 10.85
C ASP A 127 11.39 -0.21 10.37
N VAL A 128 10.86 0.56 9.41
CA VAL A 128 9.57 0.22 8.74
C VAL A 128 9.62 -1.17 8.12
N GLY A 129 10.69 -1.50 7.39
CA GLY A 129 10.86 -2.83 6.80
C GLY A 129 10.92 -3.95 7.84
N SER A 130 11.56 -3.73 8.97
CA SER A 130 11.66 -4.73 10.05
C SER A 130 10.30 -4.96 10.73
N SER A 131 9.53 -3.89 11.00
CA SER A 131 8.17 -4.02 11.53
C SER A 131 7.24 -4.72 10.53
N LEU A 132 7.45 -4.52 9.24
CA LEU A 132 6.70 -5.19 8.19
C LEU A 132 7.04 -6.69 8.11
N ASP A 133 8.32 -7.06 8.16
CA ASP A 133 8.75 -8.47 8.22
C ASP A 133 8.12 -9.21 9.42
N ASP A 134 8.04 -8.54 10.59
CA ASP A 134 7.38 -9.06 11.79
C ASP A 134 5.87 -9.28 11.57
N LEU A 135 5.20 -8.32 10.92
CA LEU A 135 3.78 -8.43 10.57
C LEU A 135 3.52 -9.58 9.59
N GLU A 136 4.31 -9.68 8.50
CA GLU A 136 4.21 -10.75 7.51
C GLU A 136 4.38 -12.13 8.18
N SER A 137 5.35 -12.26 9.09
CA SER A 137 5.56 -13.49 9.84
C SER A 137 4.37 -13.89 10.71
N ASP A 138 3.72 -12.93 11.39
CA ASP A 138 2.53 -13.18 12.22
C ASP A 138 1.29 -13.48 11.37
N LEU A 139 1.15 -12.84 10.20
CA LEU A 139 0.13 -13.16 9.20
C LEU A 139 0.39 -14.50 8.51
N THR A 140 1.60 -15.06 8.64
CA THR A 140 2.06 -16.26 7.93
C THR A 140 2.02 -16.08 6.41
N CYS A 141 2.35 -14.87 5.98
CA CYS A 141 2.95 -14.63 4.67
C CYS A 141 4.39 -15.21 4.72
#